data_AF-A0A849BED3-F1
#
_entry.id   AF-A0A849BED3-F1
#
_cell.length_a   1.000
_cell.length_b   1.000
_cell.length_c   1.000
_cell.angle_alpha   90.00
_cell.angle_beta   90.00
_cell.angle_gamma   90.00
#
_symmetry.space_group_name_H-M   'P 1'
#
loop_
_entity.id
_entity.type
_entity.pdbx_description
1 polymer ?
#
loop_
_entity_poly.entity_id
_entity_poly.type
_entity_poly.pdbx_seq_one_letter_code
_entity_poly.pdbx_strand_id
1 'polypeptide(L)'
;MPSRRTIGKKLRFEVFKRDGFKCQYCGASAPDVILEVDHINPVSKGGENDLLNLITSCRGCNAGKSDVLLSDDAAIQKQRAMLEELSMRREQLEMMLAWRDGLKKIDDEVVETAAVAWEAQTRGWSLNDSGRRGLKTILRTVPLPQVLDAIEIAAEKYLKADDKGNCTAESVELAWAKVGPIAKTLLLPDYERRLLYIRGICRNRFSYCNDHRCIELLKEAYHAGVDIDTLTSIAKDERNWTGWQSAMLYAIEGAL
;
A
#
# COMPACT_ATOMS: atom_id res chain seq x y z
N MET A 1 21.69 -22.12 -48.54
CA MET A 1 21.40 -22.99 -47.38
C MET A 1 21.32 -22.12 -46.14
N PRO A 2 20.32 -22.30 -45.25
CA PRO A 2 20.27 -21.55 -44.00
C PRO A 2 21.54 -21.83 -43.17
N SER A 3 22.22 -20.77 -42.76
CA SER A 3 23.42 -20.85 -41.92
C SER A 3 23.04 -21.39 -40.53
N ARG A 4 23.67 -22.50 -40.11
CA ARG A 4 23.43 -23.09 -38.79
C ARG A 4 24.00 -22.17 -37.70
N ARG A 5 23.11 -21.44 -37.02
CA ARG A 5 23.49 -20.60 -35.89
C ARG A 5 23.84 -21.46 -34.67
N THR A 6 24.96 -21.16 -34.01
CA THR A 6 25.39 -21.87 -32.81
C THR A 6 24.40 -21.68 -31.66
N ILE A 7 23.98 -22.78 -31.02
CA ILE A 7 23.15 -22.73 -29.80
C ILE A 7 24.05 -22.34 -28.61
N GLY A 8 23.75 -21.22 -27.95
CA GLY A 8 24.54 -20.73 -26.82
C GLY A 8 24.53 -21.69 -25.62
N LYS A 9 25.61 -21.69 -24.83
CA LYS A 9 25.77 -22.58 -23.65
C LYS A 9 24.61 -22.46 -22.65
N LYS A 10 24.14 -21.23 -22.39
CA LYS A 10 22.99 -20.96 -21.50
C LYS A 10 21.72 -21.67 -21.99
N LEU A 11 21.39 -21.51 -23.27
CA LEU A 11 20.21 -22.13 -23.86
C LEU A 11 20.31 -23.66 -23.86
N ARG A 12 21.49 -24.23 -24.14
CA ARG A 12 21.72 -25.69 -24.03
C ARG A 12 21.47 -26.20 -22.61
N PHE A 13 21.95 -25.46 -21.61
CA PHE A 13 21.72 -25.79 -20.21
C PHE A 13 20.24 -25.71 -19.83
N GLU A 14 19.52 -24.67 -20.27
CA GLU A 14 18.07 -24.55 -20.03
C GLU A 14 17.28 -25.71 -20.66
N VAL A 15 17.64 -26.13 -21.88
CA VAL A 15 17.04 -27.30 -22.53
C VAL A 15 17.29 -28.57 -21.70
N PHE A 16 18.54 -28.83 -21.30
CA PHE A 16 18.88 -29.99 -20.48
C PHE A 16 18.18 -29.97 -19.12
N LYS A 17 18.11 -28.81 -18.47
CA LYS A 17 17.44 -28.64 -17.17
C LYS A 17 15.94 -28.89 -17.28
N ARG A 18 15.28 -28.30 -18.28
CA ARG A 18 13.85 -28.52 -18.57
C ARG A 18 13.55 -30.01 -18.77
N ASP A 19 14.44 -30.69 -19.49
CA ASP A 19 14.28 -32.09 -19.87
C ASP A 19 14.79 -33.09 -18.80
N GLY A 20 15.19 -32.59 -17.63
CA GLY A 20 15.65 -33.41 -16.51
C GLY A 20 16.95 -34.18 -16.80
N PHE A 21 17.80 -33.66 -17.69
CA PHE A 21 19.06 -34.29 -18.12
C PHE A 21 18.88 -35.72 -18.64
N LYS A 22 17.79 -35.96 -19.38
CA LYS A 22 17.46 -37.25 -20.01
C LYS A 22 17.22 -37.06 -21.49
N CYS A 23 17.57 -38.06 -22.30
CA CYS A 23 17.12 -38.15 -23.68
C CYS A 23 15.59 -38.21 -23.69
N GLN A 24 14.95 -37.29 -24.40
CA GLN A 24 13.49 -37.22 -24.44
C GLN A 24 12.88 -38.25 -25.39
N TYR A 25 13.68 -38.94 -26.20
CA TYR A 25 13.23 -40.03 -27.07
C TYR A 25 13.28 -41.39 -26.38
N CYS A 26 14.36 -41.71 -25.69
CA CYS A 26 14.58 -43.04 -25.10
C CYS A 26 14.68 -43.06 -23.56
N GLY A 27 14.64 -41.91 -22.89
CA GLY A 27 14.72 -41.78 -21.43
C GLY A 27 16.12 -41.94 -20.83
N ALA A 28 17.13 -42.33 -21.60
CA ALA A 28 18.50 -42.54 -21.12
C ALA A 28 19.15 -41.24 -20.60
N SER A 29 19.92 -41.33 -19.51
CA SER A 29 20.63 -40.21 -18.87
C SER A 29 22.15 -40.36 -18.97
N ALA A 30 22.87 -39.25 -18.75
CA ALA A 30 24.31 -39.32 -18.52
C ALA A 30 24.62 -40.07 -17.20
N PRO A 31 25.77 -40.77 -17.08
CA PRO A 31 26.87 -40.86 -18.06
C PRO A 31 26.69 -41.96 -19.13
N ASP A 32 25.65 -42.79 -19.03
CA ASP A 32 25.45 -43.96 -19.92
C ASP A 32 25.30 -43.58 -21.39
N VAL A 33 24.82 -42.35 -21.65
CA VAL A 33 24.74 -41.78 -22.99
C VAL A 33 25.26 -40.34 -23.03
N ILE A 34 25.79 -39.95 -24.19
CA ILE A 34 26.15 -38.56 -24.47
C ILE A 34 24.89 -37.81 -24.89
N LEU A 35 24.51 -36.79 -24.12
CA LEU A 35 23.35 -35.93 -24.40
C LEU A 35 23.73 -34.73 -25.25
N GLU A 36 22.88 -34.43 -26.22
CA GLU A 36 23.00 -33.35 -27.20
C GLU A 36 21.66 -32.60 -27.28
N VAL A 37 21.72 -31.37 -27.78
CA VAL A 37 20.51 -30.58 -28.07
C VAL A 37 20.16 -30.79 -29.54
N ASP A 38 18.94 -31.25 -29.78
CA ASP A 38 18.36 -31.50 -31.09
C ASP A 38 17.20 -30.54 -31.37
N HIS A 39 16.95 -30.28 -32.65
CA HIS A 39 15.85 -29.43 -33.12
C HIS A 39 14.64 -30.29 -33.48
N ILE A 40 13.47 -29.99 -32.89
CA ILE A 40 12.22 -30.69 -33.20
C ILE A 40 11.84 -30.46 -34.67
N ASN A 41 11.79 -29.21 -35.12
CA ASN A 41 11.78 -28.84 -36.53
C ASN A 41 13.23 -28.64 -37.02
N PRO A 42 13.74 -29.43 -37.97
CA PRO A 42 15.11 -29.30 -38.46
C PRO A 42 15.43 -27.90 -39.01
N VAL A 43 16.68 -27.44 -38.84
CA VAL A 43 17.17 -26.16 -39.38
C VAL A 43 17.03 -26.10 -40.91
N SER A 44 17.19 -27.24 -41.60
CA SER A 44 16.99 -27.33 -43.06
C SER A 44 15.57 -27.02 -43.50
N LYS A 45 14.58 -27.19 -42.60
CA LYS A 45 13.16 -26.92 -42.79
C LYS A 45 12.70 -25.63 -42.07
N GLY A 46 13.66 -24.76 -41.71
CA GLY A 46 13.38 -23.45 -41.11
C GLY A 46 13.24 -23.43 -39.59
N GLY A 47 13.62 -24.50 -38.88
CA GLY A 47 13.59 -24.52 -37.42
C GLY A 47 14.56 -23.54 -36.77
N GLU A 48 14.09 -22.79 -35.79
CA GLU A 48 14.88 -21.80 -35.05
C GLU A 48 15.50 -22.37 -33.76
N ASN A 49 16.44 -21.62 -33.18
CA ASN A 49 17.08 -21.93 -31.90
C ASN A 49 16.22 -21.47 -30.71
N ASP A 50 14.92 -21.73 -30.74
CA ASP A 50 14.01 -21.38 -29.65
C ASP A 50 13.89 -22.53 -28.66
N LEU A 51 13.71 -22.19 -27.38
CA LEU A 51 13.57 -23.20 -26.32
C LEU A 51 12.44 -24.21 -26.63
N LEU A 52 11.35 -23.75 -27.25
CA LEU A 52 10.24 -24.61 -27.67
C LEU A 52 10.63 -25.56 -28.82
N ASN A 53 11.54 -25.18 -29.71
CA ASN A 53 11.99 -26.00 -30.83
C ASN A 53 13.20 -26.88 -30.51
N LEU A 54 13.77 -26.77 -29.31
CA LEU A 54 14.94 -27.53 -28.88
C LEU A 54 14.55 -28.62 -27.86
N ILE A 55 15.21 -29.76 -27.94
CA ILE A 55 14.99 -30.91 -27.06
C ILE A 55 16.30 -31.65 -26.75
N THR A 56 16.36 -32.30 -25.61
CA THR A 56 17.50 -33.13 -25.20
C THR A 56 17.39 -34.50 -25.84
N SER A 57 18.44 -34.93 -26.53
CA SER A 57 18.53 -36.24 -27.18
C SER A 57 19.85 -36.92 -26.87
N CYS A 58 19.91 -38.25 -26.82
CA CYS A 58 21.19 -38.94 -26.81
C CYS A 58 21.75 -39.00 -28.24
N ARG A 59 23.08 -39.06 -28.38
CA ARG A 59 23.73 -39.14 -29.69
C ARG A 59 23.17 -40.24 -30.59
N GLY A 60 22.81 -41.40 -30.02
CA GLY A 60 22.22 -42.52 -30.77
C GLY A 60 20.87 -42.16 -31.39
N CYS A 61 19.94 -41.60 -30.60
CA CYS A 61 18.64 -41.15 -31.11
C CYS A 61 18.78 -39.96 -32.07
N ASN A 62 19.67 -39.00 -31.77
CA ASN A 62 19.92 -37.83 -32.60
C ASN A 62 20.43 -38.23 -34.00
N ALA A 63 21.39 -39.16 -34.06
CA ALA A 63 21.92 -39.67 -35.32
C ALA A 63 20.89 -40.45 -36.14
N GLY A 64 19.99 -41.19 -35.47
CA GLY A 64 18.91 -41.94 -36.12
C GLY A 64 17.82 -41.05 -36.74
N LYS A 65 17.65 -39.81 -36.26
CA LYS A 65 16.59 -38.89 -36.72
C LYS A 65 16.91 -38.15 -38.03
N SER A 66 18.17 -37.83 -38.32
CA SER A 66 18.58 -37.07 -39.51
C SER A 66 17.70 -35.81 -39.74
N ASP A 67 17.08 -35.64 -40.91
CA ASP A 67 16.20 -34.52 -41.29
C ASP A 67 14.69 -34.86 -41.21
N VAL A 68 14.35 -35.99 -40.56
CA VAL A 68 12.97 -36.42 -40.35
C VAL A 68 12.32 -35.53 -39.30
N LEU A 69 11.13 -35.01 -39.63
CA LEU A 69 10.29 -34.28 -38.68
C LEU A 69 9.78 -35.29 -37.65
N LEU A 70 9.88 -34.96 -36.36
CA LEU A 70 9.23 -35.79 -35.34
C LEU A 70 7.73 -35.72 -35.51
N SER A 71 7.10 -36.85 -35.82
CA SER A 71 5.67 -37.06 -35.59
C SER A 71 5.42 -37.70 -34.22
N ASP A 72 6.35 -37.58 -33.28
CA ASP A 72 6.24 -38.20 -31.97
C ASP A 72 5.41 -37.32 -31.05
N ASP A 73 4.20 -37.80 -30.74
CA ASP A 73 3.21 -37.17 -29.85
C ASP A 73 3.82 -36.64 -28.55
N ALA A 74 4.85 -37.30 -28.01
CA ALA A 74 5.49 -36.92 -26.75
C ALA A 74 6.22 -35.56 -26.78
N ALA A 75 6.86 -35.20 -27.90
CA ALA A 75 7.53 -33.90 -28.02
C ALA A 75 6.53 -32.75 -28.19
N ILE A 76 5.48 -32.99 -28.98
CA ILE A 76 4.37 -32.04 -29.19
C ILE A 76 3.56 -31.85 -27.90
N GLN A 77 3.30 -32.92 -27.14
CA GLN A 77 2.63 -32.85 -25.84
C GLN A 77 3.42 -32.01 -24.83
N LYS A 78 4.76 -32.10 -24.83
CA LYS A 78 5.60 -31.26 -23.95
C LYS A 78 5.61 -29.80 -24.37
N GLN A 79 5.65 -29.50 -25.67
CA GLN A 79 5.49 -28.13 -26.16
C GLN A 79 4.14 -27.56 -25.73
N ARG A 80 3.05 -28.33 -25.84
CA ARG A 80 1.71 -27.92 -25.39
C ARG A 80 1.67 -27.68 -23.88
N ALA A 81 2.16 -28.61 -23.07
CA ALA A 81 2.20 -28.45 -21.62
C ALA A 81 3.02 -27.21 -21.18
N MET A 82 4.16 -26.96 -21.85
CA MET A 82 4.97 -25.77 -21.59
C MET A 82 4.25 -24.47 -22.00
N LEU A 83 3.51 -24.48 -23.12
CA LEU A 83 2.69 -23.34 -23.54
C LEU A 83 1.50 -23.11 -22.60
N GLU A 84 0.86 -24.18 -22.13
CA GLU A 84 -0.21 -24.12 -21.13
C GLU A 84 0.31 -23.55 -19.81
N GLU A 85 1.46 -24.01 -19.32
CA GLU A 85 2.10 -23.46 -18.11
C GLU A 85 2.42 -21.97 -18.27
N LEU A 86 2.97 -21.56 -19.42
CA LEU A 86 3.24 -20.16 -19.72
C LEU A 86 1.95 -19.33 -19.82
N SER A 87 0.88 -19.88 -20.40
CA SER A 87 -0.44 -19.23 -20.46
C SER A 87 -1.02 -19.04 -19.07
N MET A 88 -1.01 -20.10 -18.25
CA MET A 88 -1.47 -20.05 -16.86
C MET A 88 -0.69 -19.01 -16.05
N ARG A 89 0.64 -18.98 -16.21
CA ARG A 89 1.48 -17.98 -15.56
C ARG A 89 1.16 -16.55 -16.02
N ARG A 90 0.90 -16.36 -17.31
CA ARG A 90 0.48 -15.06 -17.86
C ARG A 90 -0.87 -14.64 -17.29
N GLU A 91 -1.87 -15.51 -17.31
CA GLU A 91 -3.20 -15.25 -16.76
C GLU A 91 -3.13 -14.92 -15.26
N GLN A 92 -2.30 -15.64 -14.49
CA GLN A 92 -2.06 -15.35 -13.09
C GLN A 92 -1.48 -13.94 -12.89
N LEU A 93 -0.48 -13.53 -13.70
CA LEU A 93 0.10 -12.20 -13.63
C LEU A 93 -0.91 -11.10 -14.03
N GLU A 94 -1.69 -11.32 -15.08
CA GLU A 94 -2.76 -10.41 -15.51
C GLU A 94 -3.81 -10.22 -14.40
N MET A 95 -4.22 -11.31 -13.73
CA MET A 95 -5.12 -11.27 -12.58
C MET A 95 -4.54 -10.48 -11.40
N MET A 96 -3.26 -10.68 -11.07
CA MET A 96 -2.60 -9.92 -10.00
C MET A 96 -2.52 -8.43 -10.31
N LEU A 97 -2.25 -8.05 -11.56
CA LEU A 97 -2.26 -6.65 -11.99
C LEU A 97 -3.65 -6.04 -11.92
N ALA A 98 -4.68 -6.76 -12.38
CA ALA A 98 -6.07 -6.32 -12.30
C ALA A 98 -6.50 -6.09 -10.84
N TRP A 99 -6.13 -6.99 -9.93
CA TRP A 99 -6.40 -6.83 -8.50
C TRP A 99 -5.72 -5.59 -7.92
N ARG A 100 -4.42 -5.39 -8.23
CA ARG A 100 -3.67 -4.21 -7.80
C ARG A 100 -4.31 -2.92 -8.29
N ASP A 101 -4.75 -2.88 -9.54
CA ASP A 101 -5.38 -1.68 -10.12
C ASP A 101 -6.80 -1.48 -9.55
N GLY A 102 -7.52 -2.56 -9.21
CA GLY A 102 -8.77 -2.51 -8.46
C GLY A 102 -8.61 -1.86 -7.08
N LEU A 103 -7.56 -2.23 -6.33
CA LEU A 103 -7.27 -1.59 -5.04
C LEU A 103 -6.96 -0.10 -5.17
N LYS A 104 -6.17 0.30 -6.18
CA LYS A 104 -5.91 1.72 -6.43
C LYS A 104 -7.18 2.51 -6.71
N LYS A 105 -8.12 1.93 -7.46
CA LYS A 105 -9.41 2.57 -7.71
C LYS A 105 -10.20 2.79 -6.42
N ILE A 106 -10.21 1.81 -5.52
CA ILE A 106 -10.84 1.96 -4.21
C ILE A 106 -10.21 3.13 -3.43
N ASP A 107 -8.87 3.22 -3.40
CA ASP A 107 -8.19 4.33 -2.72
C ASP A 107 -8.57 5.69 -3.32
N ASP A 108 -8.64 5.79 -4.65
CA ASP A 108 -8.99 7.03 -5.35
C ASP A 108 -10.49 7.38 -5.16
N GLU A 109 -11.39 6.38 -5.12
CA GLU A 109 -12.82 6.56 -4.79
C GLU A 109 -13.02 7.06 -3.35
N VAL A 110 -12.22 6.57 -2.39
CA VAL A 110 -12.25 7.04 -1.00
C VAL A 110 -11.79 8.50 -0.91
N VAL A 111 -10.74 8.88 -1.63
CA VAL A 111 -10.30 10.28 -1.71
C VAL A 111 -11.36 11.16 -2.35
N GLU A 112 -11.99 10.71 -3.44
CA GLU A 112 -13.05 11.45 -4.10
C GLU A 112 -14.26 11.66 -3.18
N THR A 113 -14.64 10.62 -2.44
CA THR A 113 -15.74 10.70 -1.47
C THR A 113 -15.48 11.78 -0.42
N ALA A 114 -14.27 11.85 0.14
CA ALA A 114 -13.90 12.89 1.09
C ALA A 114 -13.80 14.28 0.43
N ALA A 115 -13.37 14.37 -0.83
CA ALA A 115 -13.31 15.64 -1.56
C ALA A 115 -14.71 16.20 -1.85
N VAL A 116 -15.65 15.35 -2.27
CA VAL A 116 -17.07 15.72 -2.46
C VAL A 116 -17.69 16.17 -1.13
N ALA A 117 -17.41 15.48 -0.03
CA ALA A 117 -17.88 15.87 1.29
C ALA A 117 -17.35 17.26 1.69
N TRP A 118 -16.08 17.56 1.40
CA TRP A 118 -15.51 18.89 1.62
C TRP A 118 -16.21 19.97 0.79
N GLU A 119 -16.35 19.74 -0.52
CA GLU A 119 -17.00 20.66 -1.46
C GLU A 119 -18.44 20.99 -1.06
N ALA A 120 -19.17 20.00 -0.53
CA ALA A 120 -20.52 20.18 -0.02
C ALA A 120 -20.59 21.19 1.15
N GLN A 121 -19.54 21.28 1.96
CA GLN A 121 -19.47 22.23 3.08
C GLN A 121 -19.07 23.64 2.63
N THR A 122 -18.27 23.77 1.57
CA THR A 122 -17.55 25.01 1.26
C THR A 122 -18.19 25.87 0.18
N ARG A 123 -19.48 25.68 -0.16
CA ARG A 123 -20.31 26.54 -1.03
C ARG A 123 -19.55 27.27 -2.15
N GLY A 124 -18.96 26.51 -3.07
CA GLY A 124 -18.27 27.03 -4.26
C GLY A 124 -16.74 26.89 -4.24
N TRP A 125 -16.16 26.42 -3.14
CA TRP A 125 -14.75 26.03 -3.09
C TRP A 125 -14.59 24.53 -3.30
N SER A 126 -13.52 24.15 -3.99
CA SER A 126 -13.12 22.77 -4.23
C SER A 126 -11.65 22.53 -3.91
N LEU A 127 -11.32 21.26 -3.65
CA LEU A 127 -9.93 20.88 -3.43
C LEU A 127 -9.19 20.81 -4.77
N ASN A 128 -8.12 21.59 -4.87
CA ASN A 128 -7.12 21.43 -5.92
C ASN A 128 -6.28 20.16 -5.71
N ASP A 129 -5.37 19.86 -6.64
CA ASP A 129 -4.49 18.69 -6.59
C ASP A 129 -3.68 18.59 -5.29
N SER A 130 -3.27 19.73 -4.72
CA SER A 130 -2.55 19.75 -3.45
C SER A 130 -3.46 19.33 -2.30
N GLY A 131 -4.69 19.85 -2.26
CA GLY A 131 -5.72 19.45 -1.31
C GLY A 131 -6.04 17.95 -1.39
N ARG A 132 -6.20 17.43 -2.61
CA ARG A 132 -6.46 15.99 -2.86
C ARG A 132 -5.28 15.10 -2.42
N ARG A 133 -4.03 15.52 -2.65
CA ARG A 133 -2.84 14.86 -2.07
C ARG A 133 -2.82 14.92 -0.54
N GLY A 134 -3.29 16.03 0.03
CA GLY A 134 -3.50 16.18 1.48
C GLY A 134 -4.50 15.15 2.02
N LEU A 135 -5.69 15.03 1.40
CA LEU A 135 -6.68 14.00 1.74
C LEU A 135 -6.07 12.60 1.68
N LYS A 136 -5.39 12.26 0.57
CA LYS A 136 -4.73 10.96 0.41
C LYS A 136 -3.73 10.69 1.53
N THR A 137 -3.00 11.70 1.98
CA THR A 137 -2.06 11.57 3.10
C THR A 137 -2.77 11.32 4.44
N ILE A 138 -3.88 12.01 4.70
CA ILE A 138 -4.68 11.80 5.91
C ILE A 138 -5.27 10.39 5.91
N LEU A 139 -5.91 9.99 4.81
CA LEU A 139 -6.60 8.71 4.62
C LEU A 139 -5.68 7.48 4.71
N ARG A 140 -4.36 7.65 4.53
CA ARG A 140 -3.37 6.58 4.81
C ARG A 140 -3.26 6.22 6.29
N THR A 141 -3.68 7.10 7.18
CA THR A 141 -3.52 6.94 8.64
C THR A 141 -4.82 7.08 9.41
N VAL A 142 -5.88 7.56 8.77
CA VAL A 142 -7.19 7.81 9.38
C VAL A 142 -8.28 7.22 8.48
N PRO A 143 -9.19 6.38 8.99
CA PRO A 143 -10.27 5.83 8.20
C PRO A 143 -11.23 6.92 7.71
N LEU A 144 -11.89 6.67 6.57
CA LEU A 144 -12.79 7.63 5.93
C LEU A 144 -13.85 8.22 6.88
N PRO A 145 -14.57 7.45 7.72
CA PRO A 145 -15.59 8.02 8.62
C PRO A 145 -15.06 9.16 9.49
N GLN A 146 -13.89 8.98 10.11
CA GLN A 146 -13.30 10.03 10.95
C GLN A 146 -12.80 11.24 10.13
N VAL A 147 -12.45 11.04 8.86
CA VAL A 147 -12.14 12.16 7.96
C VAL A 147 -13.41 12.94 7.61
N LEU A 148 -14.52 12.26 7.35
CA LEU A 148 -15.82 12.90 7.08
C LEU A 148 -16.30 13.69 8.31
N ASP A 149 -16.30 13.08 9.49
CA ASP A 149 -16.63 13.76 10.75
C ASP A 149 -15.73 14.99 10.98
N ALA A 150 -14.42 14.86 10.68
CA ALA A 150 -13.48 15.96 10.83
C ALA A 150 -13.74 17.11 9.86
N ILE A 151 -14.18 16.82 8.63
CA ILE A 151 -14.59 17.82 7.64
C ILE A 151 -15.79 18.61 8.17
N GLU A 152 -16.81 17.92 8.66
CA GLU A 152 -18.01 18.56 9.21
C GLU A 152 -17.68 19.44 10.43
N ILE A 153 -16.92 18.90 11.39
CA ILE A 153 -16.50 19.65 12.58
C ILE A 153 -15.64 20.86 12.21
N ALA A 154 -14.73 20.71 11.23
CA ALA A 154 -13.90 21.83 10.78
C ALA A 154 -14.73 22.89 10.06
N ALA A 155 -15.67 22.47 9.22
CA ALA A 155 -16.57 23.34 8.50
C ALA A 155 -17.41 24.19 9.46
N GLU A 156 -18.11 23.53 10.39
CA GLU A 156 -18.97 24.17 11.39
C GLU A 156 -18.21 25.20 12.24
N LYS A 157 -16.97 24.88 12.64
CA LYS A 157 -16.20 25.74 13.57
C LYS A 157 -15.47 26.88 12.90
N TYR A 158 -15.00 26.70 11.67
CA TYR A 158 -14.00 27.60 11.08
C TYR A 158 -14.48 28.31 9.82
N LEU A 159 -15.46 27.78 9.08
CA LEU A 159 -15.95 28.47 7.89
C LEU A 159 -16.76 29.71 8.27
N LYS A 160 -16.55 30.78 7.52
CA LYS A 160 -17.25 32.05 7.68
C LYS A 160 -17.79 32.49 6.33
N ALA A 161 -19.04 32.93 6.32
CA ALA A 161 -19.65 33.52 5.14
C ALA A 161 -19.26 35.00 5.01
N ASP A 162 -19.06 35.45 3.78
CA ASP A 162 -19.01 36.86 3.41
C ASP A 162 -20.42 37.47 3.34
N ASP A 163 -20.50 38.76 3.04
CA ASP A 163 -21.76 39.50 2.90
C ASP A 163 -22.68 38.94 1.79
N LYS A 164 -22.14 38.10 0.89
CA LYS A 164 -22.87 37.46 -0.21
C LYS A 164 -23.25 36.01 0.12
N GLY A 165 -22.92 35.52 1.33
CA GLY A 165 -23.22 34.16 1.78
C GLY A 165 -22.24 33.09 1.31
N ASN A 166 -21.12 33.47 0.69
CA ASN A 166 -20.06 32.55 0.22
C ASN A 166 -18.97 32.40 1.29
N CYS A 167 -18.32 31.24 1.35
CA CYS A 167 -17.20 31.06 2.28
C CYS A 167 -16.01 31.95 1.90
N THR A 168 -15.41 32.64 2.88
CA THR A 168 -14.19 33.43 2.65
C THR A 168 -12.97 32.52 2.47
N ALA A 169 -12.04 32.91 1.60
CA ALA A 169 -10.81 32.15 1.32
C ALA A 169 -10.02 31.81 2.60
N GLU A 170 -9.85 32.81 3.48
CA GLU A 170 -9.13 32.66 4.76
C GLU A 170 -9.79 31.63 5.67
N SER A 171 -11.13 31.63 5.74
CA SER A 171 -11.88 30.68 6.56
C SER A 171 -11.80 29.26 6.02
N VAL A 172 -11.83 29.11 4.68
CA VAL A 172 -11.69 27.82 3.98
C VAL A 172 -10.29 27.24 4.20
N GLU A 173 -9.24 28.05 4.04
CA GLU A 173 -7.87 27.63 4.27
C GLU A 173 -7.64 27.22 5.73
N LEU A 174 -8.15 28.01 6.68
CA LEU A 174 -8.08 27.68 8.10
C LEU A 174 -8.83 26.38 8.40
N ALA A 175 -10.07 26.23 7.94
CA ALA A 175 -10.87 25.03 8.13
C ALA A 175 -10.14 23.80 7.58
N TRP A 176 -9.59 23.90 6.37
CA TRP A 176 -8.85 22.82 5.71
C TRP A 176 -7.63 22.39 6.54
N ALA A 177 -6.86 23.37 7.04
CA ALA A 177 -5.71 23.11 7.90
C ALA A 177 -6.06 22.39 9.22
N LYS A 178 -7.34 22.43 9.64
CA LYS A 178 -7.81 21.75 10.86
C LYS A 178 -8.35 20.34 10.62
N VAL A 179 -8.72 19.97 9.40
CA VAL A 179 -9.26 18.63 9.09
C VAL A 179 -8.34 17.52 9.56
N GLY A 180 -7.06 17.53 9.16
CA GLY A 180 -6.10 16.49 9.54
C GLY A 180 -5.91 16.32 11.07
N PRO A 181 -5.60 17.40 11.81
CA PRO A 181 -5.50 17.35 13.28
C PRO A 181 -6.79 16.88 13.97
N ILE A 182 -7.97 17.30 13.51
CA ILE A 182 -9.26 16.87 14.07
C ILE A 182 -9.44 15.37 13.80
N ALA A 183 -9.22 14.92 12.56
CA ALA A 183 -9.38 13.52 12.16
C ALA A 183 -8.49 12.59 13.00
N LYS A 184 -7.24 12.98 13.28
CA LYS A 184 -6.34 12.24 14.17
C LYS A 184 -6.82 12.24 15.62
N THR A 185 -7.38 13.34 16.10
CA THR A 185 -7.92 13.44 17.46
C THR A 185 -9.13 12.52 17.64
N LEU A 186 -9.95 12.34 16.60
CA LEU A 186 -11.11 11.45 16.64
C LEU A 186 -10.74 9.97 16.81
N LEU A 187 -9.53 9.56 16.42
CA LEU A 187 -9.01 8.20 16.65
C LEU A 187 -8.60 7.92 18.10
N LEU A 188 -8.44 8.96 18.91
CA LEU A 188 -8.02 8.79 20.28
C LEU A 188 -9.19 8.29 21.14
N PRO A 189 -8.90 7.45 22.16
CA PRO A 189 -9.89 7.10 23.19
C PRO A 189 -10.52 8.35 23.82
N ASP A 190 -11.75 8.21 24.33
CA ASP A 190 -12.51 9.34 24.85
C ASP A 190 -11.76 10.12 25.93
N TYR A 191 -11.11 9.41 26.86
CA TYR A 191 -10.33 10.04 27.93
C TYR A 191 -9.20 10.90 27.36
N GLU A 192 -8.43 10.42 26.37
CA GLU A 192 -7.34 11.19 25.77
C GLU A 192 -7.85 12.46 25.08
N ARG A 193 -9.00 12.40 24.42
CA ARG A 193 -9.63 13.59 23.82
C ARG A 193 -10.00 14.62 24.88
N ARG A 194 -10.52 14.18 26.03
CA ARG A 194 -10.82 15.06 27.17
C ARG A 194 -9.56 15.66 27.78
N LEU A 195 -8.47 14.90 27.89
CA LEU A 195 -7.18 15.45 28.35
C LEU A 195 -6.63 16.50 27.36
N LEU A 196 -6.74 16.29 26.05
CA LEU A 196 -6.36 17.29 25.04
C LEU A 196 -7.21 18.56 25.14
N TYR A 197 -8.50 18.44 25.48
CA TYR A 197 -9.37 19.57 25.78
C TYR A 197 -8.87 20.35 27.01
N ILE A 198 -8.55 19.65 28.11
CA ILE A 198 -8.00 20.29 29.33
C ILE A 198 -6.68 21.00 29.03
N ARG A 199 -5.76 20.38 28.28
CA ARG A 199 -4.53 21.04 27.81
C ARG A 199 -4.87 22.32 27.03
N GLY A 200 -5.91 22.28 26.19
CA GLY A 200 -6.39 23.47 25.48
C GLY A 200 -6.82 24.60 26.40
N ILE A 201 -7.49 24.29 27.52
CA ILE A 201 -7.82 25.26 28.58
C ILE A 201 -6.54 25.88 29.14
N CYS A 202 -5.57 25.06 29.57
CA CYS A 202 -4.31 25.54 30.12
C CYS A 202 -3.57 26.46 29.15
N ARG A 203 -3.43 26.04 27.89
CA ARG A 203 -2.72 26.79 26.84
C ARG A 203 -3.34 28.15 26.53
N ASN A 204 -4.67 28.25 26.60
CA ASN A 204 -5.37 29.49 26.29
C ASN A 204 -5.49 30.43 27.50
N ARG A 205 -5.49 29.90 28.73
CA ARG A 205 -5.65 30.71 29.96
C ARG A 205 -4.33 31.19 30.53
N PHE A 206 -3.27 30.38 30.44
CA PHE A 206 -1.98 30.70 31.05
C PHE A 206 -1.09 31.46 30.07
N SER A 207 -0.32 32.42 30.59
CA SER A 207 0.65 33.19 29.79
C SER A 207 1.79 32.33 29.23
N TYR A 208 2.06 31.19 29.88
CA TYR A 208 2.99 30.17 29.45
C TYR A 208 2.34 28.80 29.71
N CYS A 209 2.56 27.84 28.82
CA CYS A 209 2.14 26.46 29.01
C CYS A 209 3.09 25.57 28.21
N ASN A 210 3.69 24.57 28.86
CA ASN A 210 4.45 23.55 28.15
C ASN A 210 3.50 22.42 27.76
N ASP A 211 3.08 22.39 26.49
CA ASP A 211 2.08 21.45 25.98
C ASP A 211 2.45 19.97 26.20
N HIS A 212 3.75 19.64 26.11
CA HIS A 212 4.22 18.27 26.32
C HIS A 212 4.08 17.88 27.78
N ARG A 213 4.64 18.69 28.68
CA ARG A 213 4.56 18.42 30.12
C ARG A 213 3.12 18.46 30.65
N CYS A 214 2.27 19.29 30.05
CA CYS A 214 0.85 19.38 30.41
C CYS A 214 0.15 18.04 30.16
N ILE A 215 0.35 17.45 28.98
CA ILE A 215 -0.27 16.16 28.64
C ILE A 215 0.32 15.01 29.46
N GLU A 216 1.61 15.03 29.74
CA GLU A 216 2.22 14.04 30.64
C GLU A 216 1.56 14.04 32.02
N LEU A 217 1.47 15.21 32.66
CA LEU A 217 0.85 15.35 33.99
C LEU A 217 -0.64 14.97 33.97
N LEU A 218 -1.37 15.34 32.92
CA LEU A 218 -2.78 14.97 32.77
C LEU A 218 -2.96 13.45 32.64
N LYS A 219 -2.09 12.78 31.87
CA LYS A 219 -2.12 11.32 31.73
C LYS A 219 -1.73 10.64 33.03
N GLU A 220 -0.69 11.13 33.70
CA GLU A 220 -0.23 10.61 34.99
C GLU A 220 -1.34 10.69 36.05
N ALA A 221 -2.00 11.85 36.18
CA ALA A 221 -3.11 12.03 37.12
C ALA A 221 -4.32 11.16 36.79
N TYR A 222 -4.70 11.06 35.51
CA TYR A 222 -5.78 10.18 35.10
C TYR A 222 -5.49 8.71 35.42
N HIS A 223 -4.25 8.25 35.19
CA HIS A 223 -3.84 6.87 35.50
C HIS A 223 -3.67 6.61 37.00
N ALA A 224 -3.37 7.64 37.79
CA ALA A 224 -3.42 7.59 39.25
C ALA A 224 -4.86 7.54 39.81
N GLY A 225 -5.89 7.70 38.96
CA GLY A 225 -7.30 7.61 39.36
C GLY A 225 -8.00 8.94 39.60
N VAL A 226 -7.34 10.08 39.31
CA VAL A 226 -7.97 11.39 39.40
C VAL A 226 -9.01 11.54 38.29
N ASP A 227 -10.24 11.88 38.65
CA ASP A 227 -11.33 12.01 37.70
C ASP A 227 -11.16 13.23 36.78
N ILE A 228 -11.70 13.13 35.56
CA ILE A 228 -11.53 14.14 34.52
C ILE A 228 -12.17 15.49 34.91
N ASP A 229 -13.24 15.48 35.71
CA ASP A 229 -13.94 16.69 36.11
C ASP A 229 -13.11 17.48 37.14
N THR A 230 -12.41 16.77 38.04
CA THR A 230 -11.40 17.35 38.94
C THR A 230 -10.23 17.93 38.15
N LEU A 231 -9.66 17.20 37.18
CA LEU A 231 -8.60 17.72 36.32
C LEU A 231 -9.03 18.99 35.55
N THR A 232 -10.28 19.01 35.09
CA THR A 232 -10.87 20.16 34.42
C THR A 232 -11.03 21.36 35.36
N SER A 233 -11.48 21.11 36.60
CA SER A 233 -11.61 22.15 37.63
C SER A 233 -10.26 22.76 37.98
N ILE A 234 -9.23 21.95 38.22
CA ILE A 234 -7.85 22.43 38.45
C ILE A 234 -7.38 23.33 37.31
N ALA A 235 -7.60 22.94 36.05
CA ALA A 235 -7.24 23.74 34.89
C ALA A 235 -8.01 25.07 34.75
N LYS A 236 -9.21 25.18 35.35
CA LYS A 236 -10.06 26.38 35.35
C LYS A 236 -9.83 27.29 36.56
N ASP A 237 -9.46 26.74 37.70
CA ASP A 237 -9.31 27.49 38.94
C ASP A 237 -7.93 28.11 39.06
N GLU A 238 -6.91 27.40 38.56
CA GLU A 238 -5.53 27.87 38.61
C GLU A 238 -5.31 29.09 37.72
N ARG A 239 -4.38 29.96 38.16
CA ARG A 239 -4.13 31.26 37.53
C ARG A 239 -2.95 31.26 36.55
N ASN A 240 -2.01 30.33 36.73
CA ASN A 240 -0.80 30.26 35.93
C ASN A 240 -0.25 28.83 35.90
N TRP A 241 0.72 28.63 35.01
CA TRP A 241 1.37 27.33 34.78
C TRP A 241 1.97 26.71 36.04
N THR A 242 2.72 27.47 36.82
CA THR A 242 3.41 26.95 38.00
C THR A 242 2.41 26.51 39.06
N GLY A 243 1.37 27.30 39.32
CA GLY A 243 0.28 26.93 40.23
C GLY A 243 -0.44 25.66 39.77
N TRP A 244 -0.76 25.59 38.47
CA TRP A 244 -1.36 24.41 37.86
C TRP A 244 -0.50 23.15 37.99
N GLN A 245 0.81 23.24 37.76
CA GLN A 245 1.72 22.09 37.94
C GLN A 245 1.73 21.60 39.39
N SER A 246 1.80 22.51 40.36
CA SER A 246 1.77 22.16 41.78
C SER A 246 0.46 21.48 42.17
N ALA A 247 -0.68 22.02 41.71
CA ALA A 247 -2.00 21.43 41.97
C ALA A 247 -2.15 20.04 41.35
N MET A 248 -1.63 19.83 40.14
CA MET A 248 -1.60 18.51 39.48
C MET A 248 -0.76 17.50 40.26
N LEU A 249 0.44 17.87 40.70
CA LEU A 249 1.31 17.00 41.49
C LEU A 249 0.65 16.63 42.82
N TYR A 250 0.04 17.59 43.50
CA TYR A 250 -0.72 17.33 44.73
C TYR A 250 -1.90 16.38 44.51
N ALA A 251 -2.64 16.54 43.40
CA ALA A 251 -3.74 15.64 43.06
C ALA A 251 -3.27 14.22 42.75
N ILE A 252 -2.11 14.06 42.08
CA ILE A 252 -1.49 12.76 41.82
C ILE A 252 -1.09 12.08 43.14
N GLU A 253 -0.37 12.80 44.00
CA GLU A 253 0.08 12.27 45.30
C GLU A 253 -1.09 11.86 46.20
N GLY A 254 -2.21 12.59 46.17
CA GLY A 254 -3.40 12.28 46.95
C GLY A 254 -4.23 11.09 46.43
N ALA A 255 -3.95 10.61 45.22
CA ALA A 255 -4.68 9.50 44.59
C ALA A 255 -3.92 8.15 44.64
N LEU A 256 -2.61 8.18 44.93
CA LEU A 256 -1.74 7.02 45.13
C LEU A 256 -1.92 6.40 46.53
#